data_AF-A0A2G5TA59-F1
#
_entry.id   AF-A0A2G5TA59-F1
#
_cell.length_a   1.000
_cell.length_b   1.000
_cell.length_c   1.000
_cell.angle_alpha   90.00
_cell.angle_beta   90.00
_cell.angle_gamma   90.00
#
_symmetry.space_group_name_H-M   'P 1'
#
loop_
_entity.id
_entity.type
_entity.pdbx_description
1 polymer ?
#
loop_
_entity_poly.entity_id
_entity_poly.type
_entity_poly.pdbx_seq_one_letter_code
_entity_poly.pdbx_strand_id
1 'polypeptide(L)'
;MWISYSLAFGIELAFANYYLVKMDQYSTNYMRAGMLERYNVDVSEISALVCVAYDADGSIRWKNVGNVINLTFVMLVQYAVIIYCAAKMYIDMEEKIQILSPSLRSLHKQFFKTLVLQIVAPTLTLFLPVMFVIYLTILDLEVDLPTGLFICALPLYPAMDAIIVMYVVQDYRRAAKNLLKKVLNRTRKDTKQTPCNHVAVGKN
;
A
#
# COMPACT_ATOMS: atom_id res chain seq x y z
N MET A 1 6.14 21.69 8.47
CA MET A 1 6.77 21.35 7.18
C MET A 1 6.20 20.05 6.63
N TRP A 2 6.58 18.86 7.15
CA TRP A 2 6.04 17.59 6.59
C TRP A 2 4.56 17.36 6.93
N ILE A 3 4.13 17.59 8.18
CA ILE A 3 2.72 17.41 8.59
C ILE A 3 1.80 18.33 7.77
N SER A 4 2.19 19.59 7.59
CA SER A 4 1.44 20.56 6.79
C SER A 4 1.38 20.17 5.32
N TYR A 5 2.47 19.64 4.77
CA TYR A 5 2.51 19.11 3.40
C TYR A 5 1.55 17.91 3.24
N SER A 6 1.64 16.93 4.13
CA SER A 6 0.75 15.75 4.12
C SER A 6 -0.71 16.12 4.32
N LEU A 7 -1.03 17.08 5.20
CA LEU A 7 -2.39 17.58 5.40
C LEU A 7 -2.93 18.27 4.16
N ALA A 8 -2.13 19.09 3.49
CA ALA A 8 -2.56 19.80 2.28
C ALA A 8 -2.98 18.82 1.17
N PHE A 9 -2.15 17.82 0.88
CA PHE A 9 -2.49 16.78 -0.12
C PHE A 9 -3.63 15.86 0.34
N GLY A 10 -3.73 15.59 1.64
CA GLY A 10 -4.86 14.84 2.19
C GLY A 10 -6.19 15.57 2.00
N ILE A 11 -6.21 16.88 2.23
CA ILE A 11 -7.39 17.73 2.01
C ILE A 11 -7.70 17.84 0.51
N GLU A 12 -6.68 18.05 -0.33
CA GLU A 12 -6.85 18.10 -1.79
C GLU A 12 -7.46 16.80 -2.32
N LEU A 13 -6.93 15.65 -1.92
CA LEU A 13 -7.45 14.35 -2.33
C LEU A 13 -8.87 14.12 -1.83
N ALA A 14 -9.17 14.46 -0.56
CA ALA A 14 -10.51 14.34 -0.01
C ALA A 14 -11.52 15.23 -0.76
N PHE A 15 -11.11 16.47 -1.08
CA PHE A 15 -11.90 17.41 -1.85
C PHE A 15 -12.14 16.90 -3.28
N ALA A 16 -11.10 16.46 -3.98
CA ALA A 16 -11.20 15.90 -5.33
C ALA A 16 -12.17 14.71 -5.37
N ASN A 17 -12.05 13.75 -4.44
CA ASN A 17 -12.96 12.60 -4.37
C ASN A 17 -14.40 13.01 -4.07
N TYR A 18 -14.61 13.94 -3.13
CA TYR A 18 -15.94 14.39 -2.74
C TYR A 18 -16.68 15.14 -3.87
N TYR A 19 -15.98 15.96 -4.65
CA TYR A 19 -16.59 16.77 -5.71
C TYR A 19 -16.61 16.08 -7.08
N LEU A 20 -15.59 15.28 -7.39
CA LEU A 20 -15.36 14.77 -8.74
C LEU A 20 -15.71 13.29 -8.92
N VAL A 21 -15.72 12.47 -7.86
CA VAL A 21 -15.99 11.01 -7.92
C VAL A 21 -17.15 10.59 -7.03
N LYS A 22 -18.01 11.54 -6.64
CA LYS A 22 -19.21 11.20 -5.88
C LYS A 22 -20.08 10.24 -6.69
N MET A 23 -20.36 9.08 -6.11
CA MET A 23 -21.30 8.10 -6.65
C MET A 23 -22.65 8.78 -6.92
N ASP A 24 -23.05 8.78 -8.19
CA ASP A 24 -24.39 9.17 -8.63
C ASP A 24 -25.25 7.94 -8.89
N GLN A 25 -26.54 8.18 -9.14
CA GLN A 25 -27.51 7.11 -9.36
C GLN A 25 -27.10 6.20 -10.53
N TYR A 26 -26.48 6.79 -11.58
CA TYR A 26 -25.98 6.06 -12.73
C TYR A 26 -24.83 5.12 -12.38
N SER A 27 -23.74 5.63 -11.78
CA SER A 27 -22.59 4.81 -11.39
C SER A 27 -22.97 3.71 -10.40
N THR A 28 -23.94 3.99 -9.52
CA THR A 28 -24.49 3.01 -8.58
C THR A 28 -25.23 1.89 -9.31
N ASN A 29 -26.12 2.24 -10.26
CA ASN A 29 -26.85 1.25 -11.05
C ASN A 29 -25.93 0.44 -11.97
N TYR A 30 -24.92 1.10 -12.56
CA TYR A 30 -23.90 0.46 -13.40
C TYR A 30 -23.14 -0.63 -12.63
N MET A 31 -22.69 -0.33 -11.40
CA MET A 31 -21.97 -1.30 -10.58
C MET A 31 -22.87 -2.32 -9.87
N ARG A 32 -24.14 -1.98 -9.63
CA ARG A 32 -25.08 -2.82 -8.88
C ARG A 32 -25.23 -4.21 -9.49
N ALA A 33 -25.39 -4.31 -10.81
CA ALA A 33 -25.56 -5.60 -11.48
C ALA A 33 -24.34 -6.51 -11.28
N GLY A 34 -23.13 -5.99 -11.57
CA GLY A 34 -21.90 -6.77 -11.44
C GLY A 34 -21.54 -7.14 -9.99
N MET A 35 -21.88 -6.28 -9.02
CA MET A 35 -21.62 -6.54 -7.60
C MET A 35 -22.62 -7.52 -6.97
N LEU A 36 -23.89 -7.44 -7.34
CA LEU A 36 -24.89 -8.43 -6.93
C LEU A 36 -24.58 -9.81 -7.52
N GLU A 37 -24.20 -9.88 -8.79
CA GLU A 37 -23.89 -11.15 -9.46
C GLU A 37 -22.63 -11.82 -8.88
N ARG A 38 -21.53 -11.07 -8.69
CA ARG A 38 -20.24 -11.64 -8.30
C ARG A 38 -20.06 -11.76 -6.78
N TYR A 39 -20.68 -10.87 -6.00
CA TYR A 39 -20.45 -10.77 -4.56
C TYR A 39 -21.73 -10.85 -3.73
N ASN A 40 -22.92 -10.86 -4.35
CA ASN A 40 -24.22 -10.84 -3.67
C ASN A 40 -24.36 -9.66 -2.67
N VAL A 41 -23.78 -8.50 -3.03
CA VAL A 41 -23.80 -7.27 -2.23
C VAL A 41 -24.41 -6.14 -3.04
N ASP A 42 -25.36 -5.41 -2.45
CA ASP A 42 -25.87 -4.17 -3.05
C ASP A 42 -24.89 -3.02 -2.81
N VAL A 43 -24.54 -2.32 -3.88
CA VAL A 43 -23.58 -1.21 -3.86
C VAL A 43 -24.12 -0.03 -3.04
N SER A 44 -25.44 0.09 -2.86
CA SER A 44 -26.02 1.13 -2.00
C SER A 44 -25.78 0.91 -0.50
N GLU A 45 -25.46 -0.30 -0.08
CA GLU A 45 -25.21 -0.64 1.33
C GLU A 45 -23.73 -0.42 1.74
N ILE A 46 -22.85 -0.20 0.76
CA ILE A 46 -21.42 -0.06 0.96
C ILE A 46 -20.92 1.32 0.48
N SER A 47 -19.92 1.87 1.16
CA SER A 47 -19.22 3.05 0.65
C SER A 47 -18.27 2.62 -0.47
N ALA A 48 -18.66 2.88 -1.71
CA ALA A 48 -17.87 2.59 -2.89
C ALA A 48 -17.48 3.89 -3.61
N LEU A 49 -16.32 3.87 -4.26
CA LEU A 49 -15.86 4.91 -5.14
C LEU A 49 -15.63 4.28 -6.51
N VAL A 50 -16.32 4.78 -7.53
CA VAL A 50 -16.37 4.14 -8.86
C VAL A 50 -15.99 5.17 -9.91
N CYS A 51 -14.96 4.86 -10.68
CA CYS A 51 -14.56 5.66 -11.82
C CYS A 51 -15.24 5.13 -13.09
N VAL A 52 -16.31 5.79 -13.52
CA VAL A 52 -17.00 5.51 -14.79
C VAL A 52 -16.61 6.59 -15.81
N ALA A 53 -16.06 6.21 -16.97
CA ALA A 53 -15.57 7.17 -17.96
C ALA A 53 -16.70 7.76 -18.83
N TYR A 54 -17.72 6.96 -19.13
CA TYR A 54 -18.81 7.30 -20.06
C TYR A 54 -20.18 7.21 -19.38
N ASP A 55 -21.08 8.11 -19.77
CA ASP A 55 -22.49 8.04 -19.38
C ASP A 55 -23.29 7.16 -20.36
N ALA A 56 -24.58 6.90 -20.07
CA ALA A 56 -25.44 6.02 -20.88
C ALA A 56 -25.60 6.47 -22.34
N ASP A 57 -25.39 7.76 -22.61
CA ASP A 57 -25.46 8.39 -23.93
C ASP A 57 -24.10 8.39 -24.67
N GLY A 58 -23.06 7.79 -24.08
CA GLY A 58 -21.70 7.80 -24.60
C GLY A 58 -20.94 9.11 -24.37
N SER A 59 -21.53 10.07 -23.64
CA SER A 59 -20.85 11.31 -23.31
C SER A 59 -19.76 11.08 -22.25
N ILE A 60 -18.65 11.82 -22.38
CA ILE A 60 -17.53 11.73 -21.44
C ILE A 60 -17.92 12.41 -20.12
N ARG A 61 -17.76 11.68 -19.02
CA ARG A 61 -17.95 12.20 -17.66
C ARG A 61 -16.74 13.03 -17.24
N TRP A 62 -16.70 14.28 -17.70
CA TRP A 62 -15.58 15.21 -17.48
C TRP A 62 -15.15 15.40 -16.02
N LYS A 63 -16.07 15.21 -15.06
CA LYS A 63 -15.73 15.22 -13.62
C LYS A 63 -14.84 14.04 -13.24
N ASN A 64 -15.20 12.83 -13.65
CA ASN A 64 -14.44 11.61 -13.37
C ASN A 64 -13.07 11.65 -14.08
N VAL A 65 -13.06 12.07 -15.35
CA VAL A 65 -11.81 12.25 -16.11
C VAL A 65 -10.93 13.34 -15.49
N GLY A 66 -11.53 14.46 -15.07
CA GLY A 66 -10.83 15.53 -14.35
C GLY A 66 -10.21 15.05 -13.03
N ASN A 67 -10.89 14.17 -12.29
CA ASN A 67 -10.32 13.55 -11.09
C ASN A 67 -9.10 12.68 -11.41
N VAL A 68 -9.18 11.87 -12.46
CA VAL A 68 -8.05 11.01 -12.87
C VAL A 68 -6.85 11.87 -13.30
N ILE A 69 -7.10 12.97 -14.02
CA ILE A 69 -6.04 13.93 -14.40
C ILE A 69 -5.43 14.57 -13.15
N ASN A 70 -6.24 15.04 -12.20
CA ASN A 70 -5.75 15.61 -10.94
C ASN A 70 -4.93 14.59 -10.13
N LEU A 71 -5.42 13.36 -9.97
CA LEU A 71 -4.70 12.28 -9.29
C LEU A 71 -3.35 11.98 -9.96
N THR A 72 -3.34 11.91 -11.30
CA THR A 72 -2.11 11.70 -12.08
C THR A 72 -1.12 12.84 -11.88
N PHE A 73 -1.59 14.09 -11.92
CA PHE A 73 -0.76 15.27 -11.69
C PHE A 73 -0.15 15.28 -10.27
N VAL A 74 -0.98 15.02 -9.26
CA VAL A 74 -0.52 14.93 -7.86
C VAL A 74 0.53 13.83 -7.72
N MET A 75 0.31 12.64 -8.28
CA MET A 75 1.30 11.57 -8.27
C MET A 75 2.62 11.98 -8.92
N LEU A 76 2.58 12.63 -10.10
CA LEU A 76 3.78 13.12 -10.77
C LEU A 76 4.58 14.09 -9.91
N VAL A 77 3.90 15.04 -9.25
CA VAL A 77 4.55 16.00 -8.33
C VAL A 77 5.20 15.26 -7.15
N GLN A 78 4.50 14.29 -6.55
CA GLN A 78 5.04 13.50 -5.44
C GLN A 78 6.29 12.72 -5.86
N TYR A 79 6.25 12.03 -7.00
CA TYR A 79 7.42 11.32 -7.52
C TYR A 79 8.57 12.25 -7.85
N ALA A 80 8.31 13.43 -8.41
CA ALA A 80 9.34 14.44 -8.67
C ALA A 80 10.03 14.91 -7.38
N VAL A 81 9.25 15.19 -6.32
CA VAL A 81 9.78 15.55 -5.00
C VAL A 81 10.60 14.40 -4.40
N ILE A 82 10.11 13.17 -4.50
CA ILE A 82 10.82 11.97 -4.02
C ILE A 82 12.16 11.82 -4.73
N ILE A 83 12.18 11.91 -6.06
CA ILE A 83 13.40 11.78 -6.87
C ILE A 83 14.38 12.90 -6.53
N TYR A 84 13.90 14.15 -6.41
CA TYR A 84 14.72 15.29 -6.02
C TYR A 84 15.35 15.07 -4.64
N CYS A 85 14.55 14.68 -3.65
CA CYS A 85 15.03 14.38 -2.29
C CYS A 85 16.02 13.20 -2.29
N ALA A 86 15.77 12.15 -3.07
CA ALA A 86 16.66 11.00 -3.19
C ALA A 86 18.00 11.38 -3.82
N ALA A 87 17.98 12.17 -4.90
CA ALA A 87 19.18 12.67 -5.56
C ALA A 87 19.97 13.61 -4.63
N LYS A 88 19.29 14.53 -3.96
CA LYS A 88 19.92 15.45 -3.00
C LYS A 88 20.55 14.69 -1.84
N MET A 89 19.84 13.71 -1.29
CA MET A 89 20.36 12.85 -0.23
C MET A 89 21.55 12.02 -0.69
N TYR A 90 21.54 11.51 -1.93
CA TYR A 90 22.67 10.75 -2.49
C TYR A 90 23.93 11.62 -2.60
N ILE A 91 23.79 12.87 -3.07
CA ILE A 91 24.91 13.82 -3.22
C ILE A 91 25.42 14.27 -1.84
N ASP A 92 24.53 14.75 -0.97
CA ASP A 92 24.90 15.28 0.34
C ASP A 92 25.46 14.20 1.28
N MET A 93 25.05 12.94 1.07
CA MET A 93 25.63 11.81 1.78
C MET A 93 27.13 11.72 1.52
N GLU A 94 27.62 11.86 0.29
CA GLU A 94 29.05 11.62 0.01
C GLU A 94 29.96 12.65 0.71
N GLU A 95 29.49 13.89 0.85
CA GLU A 95 30.23 14.96 1.52
C GLU A 95 30.19 14.83 3.07
N LYS A 96 29.00 14.60 3.64
CA LYS A 96 28.82 14.56 5.11
C LYS A 96 29.31 13.25 5.73
N ILE A 97 29.24 12.14 5.00
CA ILE A 97 29.54 10.81 5.54
C ILE A 97 31.01 10.61 5.90
N GLN A 98 31.94 11.35 5.29
CA GLN A 98 33.36 11.28 5.65
C GLN A 98 33.61 11.74 7.11
N ILE A 99 32.69 12.53 7.67
CA ILE A 99 32.73 13.03 9.04
C ILE A 99 32.03 12.07 10.02
N LEU A 100 31.18 11.17 9.52
CA LEU A 100 30.40 10.23 10.33
C LEU A 100 31.20 8.96 10.66
N SER A 101 30.82 8.29 11.76
CA SER A 101 31.39 6.98 12.08
C SER A 101 31.06 5.94 11.01
N PRO A 102 31.95 4.95 10.77
CA PRO A 102 31.72 3.89 9.78
C PRO A 102 30.40 3.12 9.97
N SER A 103 29.98 2.95 11.23
CA SER A 103 28.72 2.31 11.59
C SER A 103 27.51 3.13 11.12
N LEU A 104 27.51 4.43 11.41
CA LEU A 104 26.41 5.33 11.05
C LEU A 104 26.34 5.54 9.52
N ARG A 105 27.50 5.59 8.83
CA ARG A 105 27.58 5.57 7.35
C ARG A 105 26.85 4.37 6.74
N SER A 106 27.15 3.17 7.25
CA SER A 106 26.52 1.94 6.78
C SER A 106 25.01 1.94 7.01
N LEU A 107 24.59 2.42 8.18
CA LEU A 107 23.18 2.52 8.54
C LEU A 107 22.41 3.47 7.62
N HIS A 108 22.93 4.67 7.34
CA HIS A 108 22.29 5.61 6.39
C HIS A 108 22.17 5.03 4.98
N LYS A 109 23.22 4.36 4.47
CA LYS A 109 23.17 3.66 3.18
C LYS A 109 22.07 2.59 3.14
N GLN A 110 21.90 1.84 4.24
CA GLN A 110 20.85 0.82 4.33
C GLN A 110 19.45 1.46 4.36
N PHE A 111 19.25 2.53 5.12
CA PHE A 111 17.97 3.26 5.13
C PHE A 111 17.64 3.84 3.77
N PHE A 112 18.60 4.43 3.06
CA PHE A 112 18.35 4.91 1.70
C PHE A 112 17.95 3.78 0.75
N LYS A 113 18.70 2.67 0.76
CA LYS A 113 18.34 1.49 -0.05
C LYS A 113 16.94 0.97 0.29
N THR A 114 16.60 0.97 1.57
CA THR A 114 15.27 0.56 2.05
C THR A 114 14.20 1.51 1.52
N LEU A 115 14.42 2.81 1.62
CA LEU A 115 13.50 3.84 1.14
C LEU A 115 13.24 3.69 -0.37
N VAL A 116 14.30 3.49 -1.17
CA VAL A 116 14.17 3.25 -2.62
C VAL A 116 13.33 2.00 -2.88
N LEU A 117 13.55 0.91 -2.13
CA LEU A 117 12.78 -0.32 -2.30
C LEU A 117 11.31 -0.15 -1.88
N GLN A 118 11.06 0.59 -0.81
CA GLN A 118 9.70 0.94 -0.34
C GLN A 118 8.96 1.87 -1.29
N ILE A 119 9.65 2.67 -2.10
CA ILE A 119 9.01 3.46 -3.16
C ILE A 119 8.68 2.54 -4.33
N VAL A 120 9.67 1.80 -4.83
CA VAL A 120 9.53 0.96 -6.03
C VAL A 120 8.50 -0.15 -5.86
N ALA A 121 8.46 -0.81 -4.70
CA ALA A 121 7.56 -1.93 -4.45
C ALA A 121 6.07 -1.55 -4.66
N PRO A 122 5.47 -0.59 -3.92
CA PRO A 122 4.08 -0.18 -4.12
C PRO A 122 3.85 0.49 -5.48
N THR A 123 4.85 1.17 -6.08
CA THR A 123 4.72 1.68 -7.46
C THR A 123 4.40 0.57 -8.44
N LEU A 124 5.13 -0.54 -8.37
CA LEU A 124 4.97 -1.66 -9.29
C LEU A 124 3.79 -2.57 -8.93
N THR A 125 3.55 -2.82 -7.65
CA THR A 125 2.55 -3.81 -7.22
C THR A 125 1.17 -3.22 -6.97
N LEU A 126 1.04 -1.90 -6.76
CA LEU A 126 -0.24 -1.26 -6.43
C LEU A 126 -0.59 -0.17 -7.44
N PHE A 127 0.26 0.85 -7.58
CA PHE A 127 -0.07 2.02 -8.39
C PHE A 127 -0.14 1.67 -9.88
N LEU A 128 0.79 0.86 -10.39
CA LEU A 128 0.81 0.48 -11.80
C LEU A 128 -0.43 -0.34 -12.21
N PRO A 129 -0.85 -1.40 -11.49
CA PRO A 129 -2.11 -2.10 -11.78
C PRO A 129 -3.34 -1.21 -11.69
N VAL A 130 -3.42 -0.35 -10.67
CA VAL A 130 -4.57 0.55 -10.48
C VAL A 130 -4.66 1.57 -11.60
N MET A 131 -3.54 2.20 -11.98
CA MET A 131 -3.49 3.15 -13.10
C MET A 131 -3.83 2.47 -14.41
N PHE A 132 -3.34 1.24 -14.63
CA PHE A 132 -3.69 0.47 -15.81
C PHE A 132 -5.20 0.24 -15.91
N VAL A 133 -5.85 -0.20 -14.83
CA VAL A 133 -7.31 -0.39 -14.79
C VAL A 133 -8.06 0.93 -15.06
N ILE A 134 -7.62 2.04 -14.46
CA ILE A 134 -8.25 3.37 -14.66
C ILE A 134 -8.11 3.84 -16.11
N TYR A 135 -6.94 3.65 -16.74
CA TYR A 135 -6.78 4.05 -18.14
C TYR A 135 -7.53 3.13 -19.10
N LEU A 136 -7.64 1.83 -18.79
CA LEU A 136 -8.48 0.91 -19.55
C LEU A 136 -9.96 1.34 -19.55
N THR A 137 -10.50 1.75 -18.39
CA THR A 137 -11.88 2.23 -18.32
C THR A 137 -12.09 3.54 -19.07
N ILE A 138 -11.07 4.42 -19.13
CA ILE A 138 -11.12 5.65 -19.94
C ILE A 138 -11.04 5.36 -21.44
N LEU A 139 -10.34 4.30 -21.85
CA LEU A 139 -10.20 3.91 -23.26
C LEU A 139 -11.37 3.05 -23.76
N ASP A 140 -12.37 2.78 -22.91
CA ASP A 140 -13.52 1.92 -23.17
C ASP A 140 -13.15 0.50 -23.63
N LEU A 141 -12.02 -0.02 -23.11
CA LEU A 141 -11.56 -1.36 -23.47
C LEU A 141 -12.20 -2.41 -22.55
N GLU A 142 -13.05 -3.27 -23.10
CA GLU A 142 -13.61 -4.41 -22.40
C GLU A 142 -12.52 -5.45 -22.13
N VAL A 143 -11.97 -5.44 -20.93
CA VAL A 143 -11.03 -6.46 -20.44
C VAL A 143 -11.55 -7.01 -19.12
N ASP A 144 -11.87 -8.30 -19.11
CA ASP A 144 -12.21 -9.05 -17.89
C ASP A 144 -10.96 -9.28 -17.04
N LEU A 145 -10.56 -8.25 -16.29
CA LEU A 145 -9.50 -8.33 -15.30
C LEU A 145 -10.06 -8.78 -13.94
N PRO A 146 -9.35 -9.62 -13.18
CA PRO A 146 -9.72 -10.00 -11.82
C PRO A 146 -9.44 -8.86 -10.83
N THR A 147 -10.09 -7.70 -11.03
CA THR A 147 -9.93 -6.47 -10.25
C THR A 147 -10.14 -6.69 -8.75
N GLY A 148 -11.03 -7.61 -8.38
CA GLY A 148 -11.27 -8.01 -6.99
C GLY A 148 -10.01 -8.50 -6.25
N LEU A 149 -9.16 -9.31 -6.90
CA LEU A 149 -7.93 -9.81 -6.27
C LEU A 149 -6.92 -8.67 -6.03
N PHE A 150 -6.80 -7.75 -6.99
CA PHE A 150 -5.93 -6.57 -6.86
C PHE A 150 -6.38 -5.67 -5.71
N ILE A 151 -7.69 -5.43 -5.58
CA ILE A 151 -8.26 -4.62 -4.50
C ILE A 151 -8.01 -5.28 -3.14
N CYS A 152 -8.16 -6.61 -3.05
CA CYS A 152 -7.84 -7.36 -1.82
C CYS A 152 -6.35 -7.35 -1.46
N ALA A 153 -5.45 -7.15 -2.42
CA ALA A 153 -4.01 -7.05 -2.17
C ALA A 153 -3.58 -5.67 -1.65
N LEU A 154 -4.38 -4.61 -1.88
CA LEU A 154 -4.04 -3.26 -1.43
C LEU A 154 -3.75 -3.18 0.07
N PRO A 155 -4.58 -3.72 0.99
CA PRO A 155 -4.32 -3.63 2.43
C PRO A 155 -3.04 -4.33 2.91
N LEU A 156 -2.38 -5.14 2.07
CA LEU A 156 -1.14 -5.84 2.42
C LEU A 156 0.11 -4.96 2.27
N TYR A 157 0.02 -3.80 1.61
CA TYR A 157 1.18 -2.93 1.39
C TYR A 157 1.91 -2.51 2.67
N PRO A 158 1.23 -2.14 3.79
CA PRO A 158 1.93 -1.73 5.00
C PRO A 158 2.75 -2.89 5.59
N ALA A 159 2.23 -4.11 5.45
CA ALA A 159 2.93 -5.31 5.87
C ALA A 159 4.16 -5.56 5.00
N MET A 160 4.06 -5.41 3.68
CA MET A 160 5.20 -5.50 2.76
C MET A 160 6.28 -4.46 3.08
N ASP A 161 5.92 -3.21 3.34
CA ASP A 161 6.85 -2.15 3.71
C ASP A 161 7.60 -2.46 5.00
N ALA A 162 6.89 -2.96 6.02
CA ALA A 162 7.50 -3.37 7.28
C ALA A 162 8.46 -4.56 7.09
N ILE A 163 8.08 -5.53 6.24
CA ILE A 163 8.91 -6.67 5.87
C ILE A 163 10.20 -6.19 5.18
N ILE A 164 10.09 -5.30 4.20
CA ILE A 164 11.24 -4.73 3.47
C ILE A 164 12.26 -4.11 4.46
N VAL A 165 11.80 -3.26 5.38
CA VAL A 165 12.67 -2.64 6.39
C VAL A 165 13.34 -3.68 7.27
N MET A 166 12.57 -4.66 7.75
CA MET A 166 13.07 -5.70 8.65
C MET A 166 14.12 -6.61 8.00
N TYR A 167 14.02 -6.84 6.69
CA TYR A 167 14.97 -7.66 5.94
C TYR A 167 16.22 -6.89 5.48
N VAL A 168 16.06 -5.64 5.03
CA VAL A 168 17.15 -4.85 4.42
C VAL A 168 18.07 -4.23 5.48
N VAL A 169 17.53 -3.75 6.59
CA VAL A 169 18.31 -3.10 7.65
C VAL A 169 18.91 -4.15 8.59
N GLN A 170 20.23 -4.15 8.70
CA GLN A 170 20.98 -5.19 9.42
C GLN A 170 20.62 -5.26 10.91
N ASP A 171 20.44 -4.12 11.55
CA ASP A 171 20.10 -4.03 12.97
C ASP A 171 18.71 -4.60 13.25
N TYR A 172 17.71 -4.27 12.42
CA TYR A 172 16.37 -4.84 12.52
C TYR A 172 16.38 -6.36 12.26
N ARG A 173 17.12 -6.81 11.25
CA ARG A 173 17.27 -8.25 10.97
C ARG A 173 17.91 -8.99 12.14
N ARG A 174 18.91 -8.39 12.79
CA ARG A 174 19.58 -8.99 13.96
C ARG A 174 18.64 -9.04 15.17
N ALA A 175 17.90 -7.96 15.40
CA ALA A 175 16.89 -7.89 16.44
C ALA A 175 15.80 -8.95 16.23
N ALA A 176 15.24 -9.07 15.02
CA ALA A 176 14.23 -10.06 14.67
C ALA A 176 14.72 -11.50 14.90
N LYS A 177 15.94 -11.83 14.45
CA LYS A 177 16.55 -13.15 14.70
C LYS A 177 16.74 -13.43 16.20
N ASN A 178 17.13 -12.44 16.98
CA ASN A 178 17.31 -12.59 18.43
C ASN A 178 15.97 -12.80 19.14
N LEU A 179 14.92 -12.09 18.74
CA LEU A 179 13.56 -12.28 19.25
C LEU A 179 13.04 -13.68 18.91
N LEU A 180 13.16 -14.12 17.66
CA LEU A 180 12.79 -15.47 17.22
C LEU A 180 13.52 -16.55 18.03
N LYS A 181 14.85 -16.41 18.22
CA LYS A 181 15.62 -17.34 19.06
C LYS A 181 15.12 -17.37 20.51
N LYS A 182 14.81 -16.21 21.10
CA LYS A 182 14.25 -16.14 22.46
C LYS A 182 12.89 -16.83 22.56
N VAL A 183 12.02 -16.63 21.59
CA VAL A 183 10.69 -17.27 21.52
C VAL A 183 10.84 -18.77 21.38
N LEU A 184 11.63 -19.26 20.41
CA LEU A 184 11.92 -20.69 20.22
C LEU A 184 12.48 -21.34 21.48
N ASN A 185 13.40 -20.67 22.17
CA ASN A 185 13.99 -21.17 23.42
C ASN A 185 12.99 -21.21 24.58
N ARG A 186 12.01 -20.30 24.63
CA ARG A 186 10.91 -20.32 25.60
C ARG A 186 9.95 -21.46 25.31
N THR A 187 9.47 -21.58 24.08
CA THR A 187 8.59 -22.69 23.66
C THR A 187 9.24 -24.04 23.92
N ARG A 188 10.54 -24.19 23.65
CA ARG A 188 11.29 -25.42 23.96
C ARG A 188 11.40 -25.72 25.46
N LYS A 189 11.46 -24.71 26.32
CA LYS A 189 11.44 -24.90 27.79
C LYS A 189 10.04 -25.30 28.26
N ASP A 190 8.99 -24.67 27.75
CA ASP A 190 7.60 -24.99 28.11
C ASP A 190 7.22 -26.42 27.71
N THR A 191 7.65 -26.90 26.53
CA THR A 191 7.46 -28.30 26.10
C THR A 191 8.24 -29.31 26.96
N LYS A 192 9.36 -28.92 27.57
CA LYS A 192 10.12 -29.81 28.48
C LYS A 192 9.57 -29.84 29.91
N GLN A 193 8.76 -28.86 30.30
CA GLN A 193 8.17 -28.74 31.64
C GLN A 193 6.78 -29.39 31.75
N THR A 194 6.25 -30.00 30.67
CA THR A 194 5.06 -30.86 30.69
C THR A 194 5.44 -32.35 30.69
N PRO A 195 6.02 -32.93 31.76
CA PRO A 195 6.02 -34.38 31.89
C PRO A 195 4.60 -34.85 32.26
N CYS A 196 4.14 -35.91 31.60
CA CYS A 196 2.92 -36.66 31.93
C CYS A 196 2.79 -36.89 33.44
N ASN A 197 1.94 -36.12 34.10
CA ASN A 197 1.31 -36.55 35.34
C ASN A 197 -0.18 -36.76 35.06
N HIS A 198 -0.66 -37.94 35.45
CA HIS A 198 -2.02 -38.50 35.33
C HIS A 198 -2.21 -39.50 34.17
N VAL A 199 -1.96 -40.78 34.45
CA VAL A 199 -3.03 -41.76 34.78
C VAL A 199 -2.46 -42.83 35.72
N ALA A 200 -2.68 -42.66 37.03
CA ALA A 200 -2.77 -43.78 37.97
C ALA A 200 -4.12 -43.62 38.66
N VAL A 201 -5.20 -44.01 37.97
CA VAL A 201 -6.52 -44.18 38.56
C VAL A 201 -6.55 -45.61 39.10
N GLY A 202 -6.65 -45.71 40.42
CA GLY A 202 -6.76 -46.97 41.14
C GLY A 202 -7.95 -47.79 40.65
N LYS A 203 -7.75 -49.10 40.57
CA LYS A 203 -8.82 -50.08 40.58
C LYS A 203 -8.72 -50.82 41.92
N ASN A 204 -9.64 -50.50 42.81
CA ASN A 204 -10.23 -51.48 43.73
C ASN A 204 -11.31 -52.24 42.98
#